data_AF-A0A7J0GNL0-F1
#
_entry.id   AF-A0A7J0GNL0-F1
#
_cell.length_a   1.000
_cell.length_b   1.000
_cell.length_c   1.000
_cell.angle_alpha   90.00
_cell.angle_beta   90.00
_cell.angle_gamma   90.00
#
_symmetry.space_group_name_H-M   'P 1'
#
loop_
_entity.id
_entity.type
_entity.pdbx_description
1 polymer ?
#
loop_
_entity_poly.entity_id
_entity_poly.type
_entity_poly.pdbx_seq_one_letter_code
_entity_poly.pdbx_strand_id
1 'polypeptide(L)'
;MADQVTLLDFWANPIATRVRIALALKGIEYEPKEEDLAQRSPILIEMNPINSLAKQIWTSTGEAQEEAKKEYINCYKLLEEELGDKSYFGGENFGFVDLVLVPSSPLIYTLEQCANFSMAAECPKIVAWTHRCMEMECVSKSLPDLHKITDFLSELKKKREDK
;
A
#
# COMPACT_ATOMS: atom_id res chain seq x y z
N MET A 1 -5.53 -27.69 -14.68
CA MET A 1 -5.60 -27.86 -13.21
C MET A 1 -6.41 -26.69 -12.71
N ALA A 2 -7.34 -26.88 -11.77
CA ALA A 2 -8.05 -25.73 -11.19
C ALA A 2 -7.01 -24.87 -10.47
N ASP A 3 -7.07 -23.55 -10.65
CA ASP A 3 -6.16 -22.63 -9.96
C ASP A 3 -6.43 -22.72 -8.44
N GLN A 4 -5.44 -23.21 -7.69
CA GLN A 4 -5.52 -23.30 -6.23
C GLN A 4 -5.44 -21.89 -5.64
N VAL A 5 -6.48 -21.46 -4.92
CA VAL A 5 -6.51 -20.16 -4.25
C VAL A 5 -5.97 -20.31 -2.83
N THR A 6 -4.94 -19.56 -2.46
CA THR A 6 -4.43 -19.47 -1.09
C THR A 6 -4.71 -18.07 -0.53
N LEU A 7 -5.25 -18.00 0.69
CA LEU A 7 -5.47 -16.74 1.40
C LEU A 7 -4.47 -16.62 2.55
N LEU A 8 -3.50 -15.70 2.41
CA LEU A 8 -2.63 -15.27 3.49
C LEU A 8 -3.43 -14.36 4.43
N ASP A 9 -3.65 -14.78 5.67
CA ASP A 9 -4.63 -14.17 6.56
C ASP A 9 -4.12 -14.01 7.99
N PHE A 10 -4.69 -13.07 8.73
CA PHE A 10 -4.62 -13.02 10.18
C PHE A 10 -6.05 -12.96 10.69
N TRP A 11 -6.45 -13.88 11.57
CA TRP A 11 -7.86 -14.07 11.93
C TRP A 11 -8.61 -12.79 12.33
N ALA A 12 -7.93 -11.84 13.00
CA ALA A 12 -8.52 -10.56 13.43
C ALA A 12 -8.34 -9.39 12.45
N ASN A 13 -7.83 -9.63 11.23
CA ASN A 13 -7.64 -8.59 10.23
C ASN A 13 -8.97 -8.22 9.54
N PRO A 14 -9.47 -6.98 9.68
CA PRO A 14 -10.74 -6.57 9.07
C PRO A 14 -10.66 -6.47 7.54
N ILE A 15 -9.48 -6.31 6.95
CA ILE A 15 -9.30 -6.30 5.49
C ILE A 15 -9.43 -7.73 4.96
N ALA A 16 -8.72 -8.68 5.54
CA ALA A 16 -8.81 -10.08 5.16
C ALA A 16 -10.21 -10.67 5.39
N THR A 17 -10.92 -10.19 6.42
CA THR A 17 -12.34 -10.52 6.63
C THR A 17 -13.21 -10.16 5.42
N ARG A 18 -12.98 -9.02 4.75
CA ARG A 18 -13.71 -8.66 3.52
C ARG A 18 -13.44 -9.65 2.40
N VAL A 19 -12.20 -10.13 2.28
CA VAL A 19 -11.80 -11.12 1.28
C VAL A 19 -12.46 -12.47 1.57
N ARG A 20 -12.46 -12.94 2.83
CA ARG A 20 -13.17 -14.16 3.25
C ARG A 20 -14.65 -14.12 2.86
N ILE A 21 -15.32 -13.01 3.13
CA ILE A 21 -16.74 -12.81 2.76
C ILE A 21 -16.92 -12.84 1.24
N ALA A 22 -16.06 -12.15 0.48
CA ALA A 22 -16.14 -12.11 -0.98
C ALA A 22 -15.94 -13.50 -1.61
N LEU A 23 -14.97 -14.29 -1.15
CA LEU A 23 -14.71 -15.65 -1.61
C LEU A 23 -15.93 -16.56 -1.33
N ALA A 24 -16.50 -16.48 -0.13
CA ALA A 24 -17.70 -17.23 0.24
C ALA A 24 -18.92 -16.87 -0.62
N LEU A 25 -19.17 -15.57 -0.87
CA LEU A 25 -20.26 -15.10 -1.72
C LEU A 25 -20.12 -15.55 -3.18
N LYS A 26 -18.90 -15.79 -3.64
CA LYS A 26 -18.60 -16.25 -5.00
C LYS A 26 -18.50 -17.78 -5.12
N GLY A 27 -18.60 -18.51 -4.01
CA GLY A 27 -18.43 -19.96 -3.99
C GLY A 27 -17.02 -20.41 -4.38
N ILE A 28 -16.01 -19.57 -4.14
CA ILE A 28 -14.61 -19.88 -4.43
C ILE A 28 -13.99 -20.52 -3.19
N GLU A 29 -13.61 -21.80 -3.31
CA GLU A 29 -12.83 -22.49 -2.27
C GLU A 29 -11.40 -21.94 -2.22
N TYR A 30 -10.84 -21.88 -1.01
CA TYR A 30 -9.48 -21.41 -0.79
C TYR A 30 -8.82 -22.14 0.38
N GLU A 31 -7.50 -22.19 0.36
CA GLU A 31 -6.67 -22.67 1.46
C GLU A 31 -6.28 -21.50 2.37
N PRO A 32 -6.72 -21.46 3.64
CA PRO A 32 -6.30 -20.44 4.58
C PRO A 32 -4.87 -20.71 5.07
N LYS A 33 -4.04 -19.66 5.07
CA LYS A 33 -2.71 -19.68 5.64
C LYS A 33 -2.57 -18.53 6.65
N GLU A 34 -2.54 -18.89 7.93
CA GLU A 34 -2.40 -17.91 9.02
C GLU A 34 -0.99 -17.30 9.01
N GLU A 35 -0.92 -15.98 9.18
CA GLU A 35 0.29 -15.17 9.16
C GLU A 35 0.52 -14.48 10.50
N ASP A 36 1.74 -14.58 11.01
CA ASP A 36 2.21 -13.72 12.11
C ASP A 36 2.68 -12.37 11.53
N LEU A 37 1.95 -11.30 11.82
CA LEU A 37 2.30 -9.97 11.30
C LEU A 37 3.60 -9.39 11.90
N ALA A 38 4.05 -9.92 13.05
CA ALA A 38 5.35 -9.60 13.64
C ALA A 38 6.49 -10.36 12.94
N GLN A 39 6.22 -11.58 12.45
CA GLN A 39 7.16 -12.46 11.74
C GLN A 39 6.56 -12.91 10.40
N ARG A 40 6.43 -11.97 9.47
CA ARG A 40 5.81 -12.20 8.15
C ARG A 40 6.52 -13.30 7.38
N SER A 41 5.76 -14.21 6.76
CA SER A 41 6.33 -15.29 5.96
C SER A 41 6.99 -14.76 4.67
N PRO A 42 7.93 -15.51 4.05
CA PRO A 42 8.54 -15.11 2.78
C PRO A 42 7.53 -14.87 1.67
N ILE A 43 6.47 -15.70 1.57
CA ILE A 43 5.43 -15.53 0.57
C ILE A 43 4.59 -14.27 0.80
N LEU A 44 4.34 -13.88 2.05
CA LEU A 44 3.64 -12.62 2.35
C LEU A 44 4.48 -11.41 1.95
N ILE A 45 5.80 -11.48 2.16
CA ILE A 45 6.73 -10.43 1.75
C ILE A 45 6.78 -10.33 0.21
N GLU A 46 6.86 -11.47 -0.47
CA GLU A 46 6.89 -11.55 -1.93
C GLU A 46 5.60 -11.03 -2.57
N MET A 47 4.43 -11.40 -2.03
CA MET A 47 3.14 -10.99 -2.58
C MET A 47 2.69 -9.58 -2.16
N ASN A 48 3.27 -9.02 -1.09
CA ASN A 48 2.98 -7.66 -0.63
C ASN A 48 4.28 -6.86 -0.42
N PRO A 49 5.05 -6.64 -1.51
CA PRO A 49 6.37 -6.02 -1.42
C PRO A 49 6.27 -4.57 -0.99
N ILE A 50 5.22 -3.83 -1.41
CA ILE A 50 5.02 -2.41 -1.09
C ILE A 50 5.11 -2.14 0.42
N ASN A 51 4.47 -2.96 1.25
CA ASN A 51 4.47 -2.77 2.70
C ASN A 51 5.84 -3.08 3.32
N SER A 52 6.54 -4.10 2.81
CA SER A 52 7.90 -4.44 3.27
C SER A 52 8.90 -3.36 2.88
N LEU A 53 8.84 -2.91 1.62
CA LEU A 53 9.71 -1.88 1.06
C LEU A 53 9.47 -0.53 1.72
N ALA A 54 8.22 -0.13 1.96
CA ALA A 54 7.92 1.07 2.76
C ALA A 54 8.59 1.04 4.13
N LYS A 55 8.51 -0.11 4.83
CA LYS A 55 9.19 -0.30 6.10
C LYS A 55 10.71 -0.18 5.93
N GLN A 56 11.30 -0.82 4.92
CA GLN A 56 12.74 -0.76 4.67
C GLN A 56 13.22 0.66 4.35
N ILE A 57 12.51 1.40 3.49
CA ILE A 57 12.80 2.82 3.20
C ILE A 57 12.77 3.66 4.47
N TRP A 58 11.82 3.37 5.36
CA TRP A 58 11.68 4.04 6.64
C TRP A 58 12.81 3.70 7.64
N THR A 59 13.27 2.45 7.64
CA THR A 59 14.18 1.92 8.67
C THR A 59 15.66 2.02 8.33
N SER A 60 16.00 2.14 7.04
CA SER A 60 17.36 1.98 6.53
C SER A 60 17.89 3.30 5.97
N THR A 61 19.20 3.39 5.78
CA THR A 61 19.89 4.53 5.15
C THR A 61 20.93 4.01 4.15
N GLY A 62 21.48 4.90 3.31
CA GLY A 62 22.51 4.56 2.34
C GLY A 62 22.01 3.61 1.24
N GLU A 63 22.87 2.69 0.80
CA GLU A 63 22.61 1.79 -0.34
C GLU A 63 21.33 0.95 -0.17
N ALA A 64 21.10 0.41 1.02
CA ALA A 64 19.91 -0.40 1.30
C ALA A 64 18.59 0.40 1.22
N GLN A 65 18.63 1.70 1.50
CA GLN A 65 17.47 2.59 1.32
C GLN A 65 17.26 2.92 -0.16
N GLU A 66 18.34 3.16 -0.92
CA GLU A 66 18.27 3.43 -2.35
C GLU A 66 17.72 2.24 -3.15
N GLU A 67 18.13 1.02 -2.82
CA GLU A 67 17.61 -0.20 -3.45
C GLU A 67 16.11 -0.38 -3.16
N ALA A 68 15.71 -0.25 -1.89
CA ALA A 68 14.31 -0.36 -1.49
C ALA A 68 13.43 0.71 -2.17
N LYS A 69 13.94 1.94 -2.35
CA LYS A 69 13.25 3.00 -3.10
C LYS A 69 12.99 2.59 -4.55
N LYS A 70 14.02 2.06 -5.24
CA LYS A 70 13.89 1.64 -6.64
C LYS A 70 12.83 0.55 -6.80
N GLU A 71 12.87 -0.47 -5.95
CA GLU A 71 11.88 -1.55 -5.98
C GLU A 71 10.48 -1.06 -5.63
N TYR A 72 10.36 -0.14 -4.66
CA TYR A 72 9.08 0.46 -4.28
C TYR A 72 8.46 1.23 -5.44
N ILE A 73 9.26 2.07 -6.11
CA ILE A 73 8.84 2.81 -7.31
C ILE A 73 8.43 1.82 -8.42
N ASN A 74 9.18 0.74 -8.65
CA ASN A 74 8.83 -0.26 -9.66
C ASN A 74 7.46 -0.91 -9.38
N CYS A 75 7.13 -1.17 -8.11
CA CYS A 75 5.79 -1.68 -7.75
C CYS A 75 4.69 -0.69 -8.16
N TYR A 76 4.89 0.62 -7.95
CA TYR A 76 3.92 1.63 -8.35
C TYR A 76 3.89 1.88 -9.86
N LYS A 77 4.98 1.66 -10.58
CA LYS A 77 4.98 1.68 -12.05
C LYS A 77 4.09 0.58 -12.63
N LEU A 78 4.13 -0.62 -12.05
CA LEU A 78 3.20 -1.69 -12.42
C LEU A 78 1.73 -1.31 -12.14
N LEU A 79 1.46 -0.69 -10.98
CA LEU A 79 0.12 -0.18 -10.67
C LEU A 79 -0.30 0.96 -11.62
N GLU A 80 0.64 1.80 -12.03
CA GLU A 80 0.40 2.88 -12.99
C GLU A 80 0.06 2.36 -14.38
N GLU A 81 0.76 1.32 -14.83
CA GLU A 81 0.46 0.61 -16.08
C GLU A 81 -0.93 -0.02 -16.03
N GLU A 82 -1.27 -0.70 -14.92
CA GLU A 82 -2.60 -1.28 -14.73
C GLU A 82 -3.68 -0.20 -14.65
N LEU A 83 -3.43 0.94 -13.99
CA LEU A 83 -4.36 2.06 -13.98
C LEU A 83 -4.60 2.56 -15.42
N GLY A 84 -3.55 2.61 -16.24
CA GLY A 84 -3.64 3.00 -17.64
C GLY A 84 -4.22 4.41 -17.78
N ASP A 85 -5.33 4.53 -18.51
CA ASP A 85 -6.06 5.79 -18.68
C ASP A 85 -7.40 5.81 -17.92
N LYS A 86 -7.62 4.83 -17.05
CA LYS A 86 -8.84 4.76 -16.22
C LYS A 86 -8.84 5.89 -15.19
N SER A 87 -10.02 6.38 -14.84
CA SER A 87 -10.18 7.38 -13.76
C SER A 87 -9.81 6.80 -12.39
N TYR A 88 -10.16 5.52 -12.20
CA TYR A 88 -9.98 4.72 -11.00
C TYR A 88 -9.56 3.30 -11.40
N PHE A 89 -9.02 2.51 -10.47
CA PHE A 89 -8.75 1.09 -10.71
C PHE A 89 -10.05 0.31 -11.00
N GLY A 90 -11.18 0.77 -10.46
CA GLY A 90 -12.52 0.31 -10.84
C GLY A 90 -13.00 0.72 -12.24
N GLY A 91 -12.18 1.38 -13.05
CA GLY A 91 -12.55 1.90 -14.37
C GLY A 91 -13.03 3.34 -14.30
N GLU A 92 -14.29 3.57 -14.68
CA GLU A 92 -14.92 4.90 -14.60
C GLU A 92 -15.34 5.27 -13.17
N ASN A 93 -15.58 4.27 -12.31
CA ASN A 93 -16.09 4.45 -10.96
C ASN A 93 -15.07 4.02 -9.91
N PHE A 94 -15.10 4.68 -8.75
CA PHE A 94 -14.31 4.28 -7.58
C PHE A 94 -14.66 2.85 -7.16
N GLY A 95 -13.65 1.97 -7.14
CA GLY A 95 -13.82 0.55 -6.93
C GLY A 95 -13.13 0.01 -5.68
N PHE A 96 -13.08 -1.32 -5.60
CA PHE A 96 -12.49 -2.03 -4.46
C PHE A 96 -10.99 -1.76 -4.31
N VAL A 97 -10.24 -1.80 -5.41
CA VAL A 97 -8.79 -1.54 -5.39
C VAL A 97 -8.52 -0.10 -4.95
N ASP A 98 -9.32 0.85 -5.41
CA ASP A 98 -9.20 2.25 -4.97
C ASP A 98 -9.41 2.40 -3.47
N LEU A 99 -10.44 1.74 -2.93
CA LEU A 99 -10.74 1.72 -1.49
C LEU A 99 -9.60 1.16 -0.65
N VAL A 100 -8.87 0.17 -1.18
CA VAL A 100 -7.75 -0.48 -0.48
C VAL A 100 -6.46 0.34 -0.58
N LEU A 101 -6.19 0.94 -1.74
CA LEU A 101 -4.94 1.66 -1.98
C LEU A 101 -4.97 3.10 -1.47
N VAL A 102 -6.08 3.84 -1.60
CA VAL A 102 -6.13 5.28 -1.26
C VAL A 102 -5.70 5.59 0.19
N PRO A 103 -5.98 4.77 1.21
CA PRO A 103 -5.56 5.06 2.58
C PRO A 103 -4.04 5.01 2.79
N SER A 104 -3.28 4.46 1.84
CA SER A 104 -1.81 4.46 1.89
C SER A 104 -1.18 5.79 1.46
N SER A 105 -1.95 6.72 0.86
CA SER A 105 -1.44 7.99 0.35
C SER A 105 -0.65 8.85 1.35
N PRO A 106 -1.02 8.95 2.65
CA PRO A 106 -0.21 9.73 3.59
C PRO A 106 1.18 9.14 3.85
N LEU A 107 1.29 7.80 3.77
CA LEU A 107 2.56 7.11 3.92
C LEU A 107 3.46 7.36 2.71
N ILE A 108 2.90 7.38 1.49
CA ILE A 108 3.66 7.68 0.26
C ILE A 108 4.34 9.05 0.40
N TYR A 109 3.57 10.09 0.71
CA TYR A 109 4.10 11.45 0.89
C TYR A 109 5.16 11.53 1.99
N THR A 110 4.93 10.83 3.10
CA THR A 110 5.90 10.78 4.20
C THR A 110 7.23 10.15 3.77
N LEU A 111 7.18 9.07 2.98
CA LEU A 111 8.37 8.40 2.47
C LEU A 111 9.14 9.27 1.47
N GLU A 112 8.45 10.01 0.59
CA GLU A 112 9.07 10.98 -0.34
C GLU A 112 9.95 11.96 0.42
N GLN A 113 9.44 12.55 1.51
CA GLN A 113 10.18 13.50 2.34
C GLN A 113 11.33 12.81 3.09
N CYS A 114 11.09 11.63 3.65
CA CYS A 114 12.05 10.94 4.49
C CYS A 114 13.22 10.30 3.75
N ALA A 115 13.06 9.99 2.46
CA ALA A 115 14.05 9.31 1.64
C ALA A 115 14.38 10.08 0.35
N ASN A 116 13.91 11.32 0.23
CA ASN A 116 14.25 12.28 -0.82
C ASN A 116 14.06 11.72 -2.25
N PHE A 117 12.83 11.30 -2.57
CA PHE A 117 12.42 10.90 -3.92
C PHE A 117 11.06 11.50 -4.27
N SER A 118 10.68 11.42 -5.54
CA SER A 118 9.42 12.00 -6.04
C SER A 118 8.59 10.98 -6.81
N MET A 119 7.44 10.60 -6.27
CA MET A 119 6.42 9.82 -6.96
C MET A 119 5.80 10.59 -8.11
N ALA A 120 5.72 11.92 -8.04
CA ALA A 120 5.20 12.72 -9.16
C ALA A 120 6.10 12.63 -10.40
N ALA A 121 7.42 12.51 -10.21
CA ALA A 121 8.38 12.33 -11.31
C ALA A 121 8.37 10.90 -11.87
N GLU A 122 8.16 9.90 -11.01
CA GLU A 122 8.30 8.49 -11.36
C GLU A 122 6.97 7.80 -11.74
N CYS A 123 5.86 8.25 -11.15
CA CYS A 123 4.52 7.66 -11.23
C CYS A 123 3.42 8.76 -11.26
N PRO A 124 3.41 9.64 -12.29
CA PRO A 124 2.54 10.82 -12.33
C PRO A 124 1.03 10.51 -12.34
N LYS A 125 0.60 9.42 -12.97
CA LYS A 125 -0.81 9.02 -13.00
C LYS A 125 -1.27 8.48 -11.65
N ILE A 126 -0.40 7.80 -10.89
CA ILE A 126 -0.72 7.42 -9.50
C ILE A 126 -0.92 8.65 -8.63
N VAL A 127 -0.06 9.67 -8.78
CA VAL A 127 -0.23 10.93 -8.05
C VAL A 127 -1.54 11.63 -8.46
N ALA A 128 -1.83 11.72 -9.76
CA ALA A 128 -3.08 12.28 -10.26
C ALA A 128 -4.32 11.52 -9.75
N TRP A 129 -4.27 10.18 -9.76
CA TRP A 129 -5.31 9.32 -9.19
C TRP A 129 -5.51 9.60 -7.70
N THR A 130 -4.44 9.73 -6.93
CA THR A 130 -4.50 10.03 -5.49
C THR A 130 -5.22 11.36 -5.25
N HIS A 131 -4.86 12.42 -6.00
CA HIS A 131 -5.54 13.71 -5.91
C HIS A 131 -7.04 13.59 -6.25
N ARG A 132 -7.38 12.87 -7.32
CA ARG A 132 -8.77 12.64 -7.72
C ARG A 132 -9.58 11.90 -6.64
N CYS A 133 -8.98 10.93 -5.95
CA CYS A 133 -9.63 10.26 -4.83
C CYS A 133 -9.84 11.21 -3.64
N MET A 134 -8.90 12.13 -3.38
CA MET A 134 -9.01 13.11 -2.29
C MET A 134 -10.10 14.16 -2.51
N GLU A 135 -10.49 14.42 -3.76
CA GLU A 135 -11.64 15.30 -4.07
C GLU A 135 -12.97 14.70 -3.62
N MET A 136 -13.03 13.38 -3.39
CA MET A 136 -14.24 12.74 -2.88
C MET A 136 -14.44 13.06 -1.39
N GLU A 137 -15.60 13.61 -1.05
CA GLU A 137 -15.94 13.99 0.33
C GLU A 137 -15.83 12.83 1.33
N CYS A 138 -16.21 11.62 0.93
CA CYS A 138 -16.12 10.44 1.79
C CYS A 138 -14.67 10.03 2.08
N VAL A 139 -13.75 10.23 1.13
CA VAL A 139 -12.33 9.91 1.28
C VAL A 139 -11.66 10.98 2.14
N SER A 140 -11.82 12.26 1.79
CA SER A 140 -11.18 13.37 2.52
C SER A 140 -11.61 13.45 3.98
N LYS A 141 -12.87 13.13 4.31
CA LYS A 141 -13.35 13.08 5.70
C LYS A 141 -12.88 11.85 6.48
N SER A 142 -12.58 10.76 5.79
CA SER A 142 -12.17 9.50 6.43
C SER A 142 -10.66 9.41 6.62
N LEU A 143 -9.89 10.08 5.76
CA LEU A 143 -8.45 10.04 5.84
C LEU A 143 -7.94 11.00 6.94
N PRO A 144 -7.01 10.52 7.78
CA PRO A 144 -6.31 11.39 8.71
C PRO A 144 -5.56 12.51 7.97
N ASP A 145 -5.48 13.67 8.63
CA ASP A 145 -4.77 14.83 8.10
C ASP A 145 -3.33 14.46 7.71
N LEU A 146 -2.99 14.76 6.46
CA LEU A 146 -1.72 14.38 5.83
C LEU A 146 -0.53 14.97 6.59
N HIS A 147 -0.63 16.24 6.98
CA HIS A 147 0.44 16.93 7.69
C HIS A 147 0.64 16.33 9.07
N LYS A 148 -0.45 16.11 9.82
CA LYS A 148 -0.41 15.47 11.14
C LYS A 148 0.21 14.08 11.13
N ILE A 149 -0.08 13.25 10.12
CA ILE A 149 0.59 11.94 9.97
C ILE A 149 2.06 12.11 9.66
N THR A 150 2.38 13.00 8.71
CA THR A 150 3.76 13.21 8.28
C THR A 150 4.62 13.69 9.45
N ASP A 151 4.11 14.59 10.26
CA ASP A 151 4.77 15.08 11.48
C ASP A 151 4.95 13.96 12.50
N PHE A 152 3.88 13.21 12.80
CA PHE A 152 3.93 12.10 13.74
C PHE A 152 4.94 11.03 13.32
N LEU A 153 4.94 10.64 12.05
CA LEU A 153 5.90 9.70 11.51
C LEU A 153 7.31 10.29 11.58
N SER A 154 7.53 11.54 11.15
CA SER A 154 8.86 12.18 11.23
C SER A 154 9.42 12.21 12.66
N GLU A 155 8.59 12.47 13.66
CA GLU A 155 8.98 12.37 15.08
C GLU A 155 9.36 10.94 15.50
N LEU A 156 8.60 9.93 15.04
CA LEU A 156 8.92 8.52 15.31
C LEU A 156 10.27 8.12 14.70
N LYS A 157 10.61 8.65 13.53
CA LYS A 157 11.92 8.41 12.89
C LYS A 157 13.06 8.98 13.73
N LYS A 158 12.95 10.26 14.12
CA LYS A 158 13.96 10.93 14.98
C LYS A 158 14.18 10.16 16.29
N LYS A 159 13.10 9.81 16.99
CA LYS A 159 13.17 9.02 18.24
C LYS A 159 13.86 7.66 18.09
N ARG A 160 13.90 7.12 16.87
CA ARG A 160 14.59 5.86 16.58
C ARG A 160 16.06 6.08 16.24
N GLU A 161 16.40 7.15 15.53
CA GLU A 161 17.78 7.52 15.22
C GLU A 161 18.54 7.98 16.48
N ASP A 162 17.82 8.54 17.46
CA ASP A 162 18.36 8.94 18.76
C ASP A 162 18.58 7.78 19.76
N LYS A 163 18.20 6.54 19.40
CA LYS A 163 18.34 5.32 20.22
C LYS A 163 19.44 4.41 19.71
#